data_AF-A0A0C2SNR3-F1
#
_entry.id   AF-A0A0C2SNR3-F1
#
_cell.length_a   1.000
_cell.length_b   1.000
_cell.length_c   1.000
_cell.angle_alpha   90.00
_cell.angle_beta   90.00
_cell.angle_gamma   90.00
#
_symmetry.space_group_name_H-M   'P 1'
#
loop_
_entity.id
_entity.type
_entity.pdbx_description
1 polymer ?
#
loop_
_entity_poly.entity_id
_entity_poly.type
_entity_poly.pdbx_seq_one_letter_code
_entity_poly.pdbx_strand_id
1 'polypeptide(L)'
;MKSMITEEPIATDFHWHGFDEFWQPPDSSKPKERVYGELYSSEAFRHAERRLLNQPPEPDCDLPRVIYALMFSSDATHVAQFGQASLWPAYVFSGNCSKYTRCMPSTRSARHFAYFPKLPDSFEDFLRKHGLSNTAPLKAHCRRELFHAVWKLILDLEFQEAYRHGIVLKCIDGIKRRFYPRIFTYSADYPEKVLIALIRDMGNCPCPRCTVNKQSIRGMGTADDRAVRQSSRRANYKDYFKRVSAARKLIYEDGYVVNSDKVDELLKEGSWVPVENAFTKQLGSEFSVFHILVVDQLHEFELGVWKALLILSGFKHPMCGHLLCPIDEDWNNEESVSIIATKFSFC
;
A
#
# COMPACT_ATOMS: atom_id res chain seq x y z
N MET A 1 -17.88 3.11 -1.10
CA MET A 1 -17.89 3.95 0.12
C MET A 1 -19.30 4.37 0.50
N LYS A 2 -20.00 5.17 -0.33
CA LYS A 2 -21.36 5.70 -0.02
C LYS A 2 -22.30 4.60 0.51
N SER A 3 -22.55 3.56 -0.28
CA SER A 3 -23.40 2.41 0.12
C SER A 3 -22.94 1.74 1.43
N MET A 4 -21.64 1.55 1.62
CA MET A 4 -21.08 0.94 2.83
C MET A 4 -21.36 1.76 4.11
N ILE A 5 -21.60 3.07 3.99
CA ILE A 5 -21.89 3.96 5.12
C ILE A 5 -23.41 4.11 5.33
N THR A 6 -24.17 4.16 4.24
CA THR A 6 -25.58 4.57 4.25
C THR A 6 -26.57 3.41 4.26
N GLU A 7 -26.18 2.25 3.75
CA GLU A 7 -27.11 1.14 3.45
C GLU A 7 -26.73 -0.16 4.16
N GLU A 8 -25.45 -0.39 4.43
CA GLU A 8 -24.96 -1.67 4.94
C GLU A 8 -25.07 -1.73 6.47
N PRO A 9 -25.70 -2.78 7.04
CA PRO A 9 -25.84 -2.93 8.50
C PRO A 9 -24.52 -2.91 9.25
N ILE A 10 -23.43 -3.40 8.64
CA ILE A 10 -22.09 -3.40 9.23
C ILE A 10 -21.59 -2.01 9.63
N ALA A 11 -22.14 -0.95 9.04
CA ALA A 11 -21.79 0.43 9.36
C ALA A 11 -22.17 0.86 10.79
N THR A 12 -23.09 0.14 11.46
CA THR A 12 -23.41 0.39 12.88
C THR A 12 -22.24 0.10 13.79
N ASP A 13 -21.35 -0.80 13.38
CA ASP A 13 -20.23 -1.29 14.18
C ASP A 13 -18.92 -0.55 13.83
N PHE A 14 -19.00 0.56 13.08
CA PHE A 14 -17.83 1.31 12.69
C PHE A 14 -17.37 2.23 13.81
N HIS A 15 -16.05 2.21 14.04
CA HIS A 15 -15.38 3.16 14.92
C HIS A 15 -14.98 4.40 14.14
N TRP A 16 -15.64 5.51 14.42
CA TRP A 16 -15.40 6.79 13.74
C TRP A 16 -14.26 7.61 14.35
N HIS A 17 -13.95 7.35 15.62
CA HIS A 17 -12.96 8.09 16.40
C HIS A 17 -11.86 7.16 16.90
N GLY A 18 -10.62 7.67 16.86
CA GLY A 18 -9.47 6.92 17.32
C GLY A 18 -9.33 6.96 18.83
N PHE A 19 -8.81 5.87 19.40
CA PHE A 19 -8.58 5.76 20.84
C PHE A 19 -7.35 4.93 21.16
N ASP A 20 -6.86 5.08 22.39
CA ASP A 20 -5.80 4.26 22.93
C ASP A 20 -6.39 3.08 23.68
N GLU A 21 -5.91 1.89 23.36
CA GLU A 21 -6.33 0.66 24.03
C GLU A 21 -5.16 0.12 24.86
N PHE A 22 -5.40 -0.12 26.15
CA PHE A 22 -4.39 -0.63 27.06
C PHE A 22 -4.89 -1.87 27.76
N TRP A 23 -4.02 -2.86 27.89
CA TRP A 23 -4.26 -4.04 28.69
C TRP A 23 -3.58 -3.88 30.04
N GLN A 24 -4.31 -4.14 31.12
CA GLN A 24 -3.77 -4.20 32.47
C GLN A 24 -3.53 -5.68 32.82
N PRO A 25 -2.27 -6.09 33.09
CA PRO A 25 -2.00 -7.42 33.60
C PRO A 25 -2.79 -7.71 34.90
N PRO A 26 -3.17 -8.98 35.16
CA PRO A 26 -3.87 -9.35 36.41
C PRO A 26 -3.12 -8.93 37.68
N ASP A 27 -1.80 -8.91 37.61
CA ASP A 27 -0.94 -8.29 38.61
C ASP A 27 -0.97 -6.77 38.44
N SER A 28 -1.70 -6.08 39.32
CA SER A 28 -1.88 -4.63 39.29
C SER A 28 -0.60 -3.83 39.58
N SER A 29 0.47 -4.50 40.05
CA SER A 29 1.78 -3.87 40.21
C SER A 29 2.53 -3.70 38.89
N LYS A 30 2.15 -4.44 37.84
CA LYS A 30 2.74 -4.31 36.51
C LYS A 30 2.13 -3.14 35.75
N PRO A 31 2.94 -2.42 34.94
CA PRO A 31 2.46 -1.33 34.12
C PRO A 31 1.42 -1.82 33.10
N LYS A 32 0.53 -0.91 32.69
CA LYS A 32 -0.37 -1.15 31.57
C LYS A 32 0.44 -1.29 30.29
N GLU A 33 0.06 -2.22 29.45
CA GLU A 33 0.68 -2.47 28.16
C GLU A 33 -0.20 -1.93 27.04
N ARG A 34 0.40 -1.34 26.01
CA ARG A 34 -0.33 -0.82 24.84
C ARG A 34 -0.80 -1.98 23.97
N VAL A 35 -2.09 -2.01 23.63
CA VAL A 35 -2.65 -2.97 22.70
C VAL A 35 -2.57 -2.43 21.27
N TYR A 36 -2.05 -3.25 20.36
CA TYR A 36 -2.00 -3.00 18.93
C TYR A 36 -2.87 -4.04 18.21
N GLY A 37 -4.02 -3.62 17.71
CA GLY A 37 -5.00 -4.57 17.22
C GLY A 37 -5.91 -4.09 16.11
N GLU A 38 -6.23 -2.80 16.04
CA GLU A 38 -7.21 -2.24 15.11
C GLU A 38 -6.70 -0.94 14.50
N LEU A 39 -7.13 -0.63 13.27
CA LEU A 39 -6.62 0.55 12.58
C LEU A 39 -7.04 1.83 13.29
N TYR A 40 -8.28 1.89 13.76
CA TYR A 40 -8.78 3.03 14.53
C TYR A 40 -8.10 3.19 15.90
N SER A 41 -7.47 2.16 16.47
CA SER A 41 -6.67 2.30 17.69
C SER A 41 -5.17 2.55 17.43
N SER A 42 -4.77 2.57 16.14
CA SER A 42 -3.40 2.87 15.74
C SER A 42 -3.04 4.34 15.95
N GLU A 43 -1.76 4.59 16.19
CA GLU A 43 -1.22 5.95 16.25
C GLU A 43 -1.39 6.68 14.90
N ALA A 44 -1.24 5.99 13.78
CA ALA A 44 -1.44 6.56 12.44
C ALA A 44 -2.86 7.13 12.25
N PHE A 45 -3.89 6.40 12.69
CA PHE A 45 -5.28 6.86 12.60
C PHE A 45 -5.52 8.08 13.48
N ARG A 46 -5.10 8.03 14.74
CA ARG A 46 -5.23 9.15 15.68
C ARG A 46 -4.49 10.40 15.19
N HIS A 47 -3.31 10.24 14.59
CA HIS A 47 -2.57 11.35 13.98
C HIS A 47 -3.31 11.93 12.76
N ALA A 48 -3.85 11.09 11.89
CA ALA A 48 -4.65 11.56 10.77
C ALA A 48 -5.91 12.30 11.26
N GLU A 49 -6.58 11.78 12.29
CA GLU A 49 -7.78 12.38 12.88
C GLU A 49 -7.45 13.73 13.52
N ARG A 50 -6.38 13.81 14.31
CA ARG A 50 -5.92 15.07 14.91
C ARG A 50 -5.57 16.11 13.85
N ARG A 51 -4.90 15.72 12.77
CA ARG A 51 -4.61 16.62 11.64
C ARG A 51 -5.89 17.16 11.02
N LEU A 52 -6.88 16.30 10.78
CA LEU A 52 -8.17 16.69 10.23
C LEU A 52 -8.91 17.65 11.18
N LEU A 53 -8.98 17.34 12.47
CA LEU A 53 -9.71 18.15 13.44
C LEU A 53 -9.05 19.51 13.69
N ASN A 54 -7.72 19.61 13.54
CA ASN A 54 -6.97 20.86 13.64
C ASN A 54 -7.08 21.75 12.39
N GLN A 55 -7.53 21.22 11.24
CA GLN A 55 -7.81 22.04 10.06
C GLN A 55 -9.07 22.88 10.28
N PRO A 56 -9.21 24.04 9.61
CA PRO A 56 -10.46 24.78 9.61
C PRO A 56 -11.59 23.89 9.05
N PRO A 57 -12.81 23.97 9.59
CA PRO A 57 -13.95 23.29 8.99
C PRO A 57 -14.26 23.88 7.61
N GLU A 58 -14.96 23.10 6.78
CA GLU A 58 -15.48 23.59 5.51
C GLU A 58 -16.47 24.75 5.75
N PRO A 59 -16.50 25.78 4.88
CA PRO A 59 -17.46 26.87 4.97
C PRO A 59 -18.89 26.34 5.10
N ASP A 60 -19.67 26.97 5.98
CA ASP A 60 -21.08 26.64 6.22
C ASP A 60 -21.34 25.17 6.62
N CYS A 61 -20.34 24.48 7.20
CA CYS A 61 -20.46 23.10 7.63
C CYS A 61 -20.04 22.91 9.10
N ASP A 62 -21.02 22.64 9.95
CA ASP A 62 -20.87 22.37 11.39
C ASP A 62 -20.94 20.86 11.73
N LEU A 63 -20.99 20.00 10.70
CA LEU A 63 -21.14 18.57 10.88
C LEU A 63 -19.90 17.93 11.53
N PRO A 64 -20.08 16.84 12.31
CA PRO A 64 -18.96 16.04 12.78
C PRO A 64 -18.07 15.60 11.61
N ARG A 65 -16.76 15.84 11.73
CA ARG A 65 -15.75 15.45 10.76
C ARG A 65 -15.14 14.13 11.19
N VAL A 66 -15.15 13.14 10.30
CA VAL A 66 -14.67 11.78 10.61
C VAL A 66 -13.81 11.25 9.47
N ILE A 67 -12.88 10.37 9.82
CA ILE A 67 -12.05 9.66 8.84
C ILE A 67 -12.77 8.41 8.37
N TYR A 68 -12.84 8.23 7.06
CA TYR A 68 -13.16 6.94 6.45
C TYR A 68 -11.85 6.27 6.00
N ALA A 69 -11.41 5.27 6.75
CA ALA A 69 -10.13 4.62 6.51
C ALA A 69 -10.24 3.59 5.39
N LEU A 70 -9.51 3.82 4.30
CA LEU A 70 -9.40 2.94 3.15
C LEU A 70 -8.19 2.02 3.32
N MET A 71 -8.44 0.72 3.26
CA MET A 71 -7.44 -0.32 3.24
C MET A 71 -7.54 -1.07 1.91
N PHE A 72 -6.63 -0.80 0.98
CA PHE A 72 -6.63 -1.46 -0.32
C PHE A 72 -5.90 -2.79 -0.28
N SER A 73 -6.31 -3.68 -1.17
CA SER A 73 -5.53 -4.83 -1.57
C SER A 73 -5.77 -5.14 -3.04
N SER A 74 -4.81 -5.80 -3.67
CA SER A 74 -5.00 -6.45 -4.96
C SER A 74 -4.11 -7.66 -5.04
N ASP A 75 -4.53 -8.60 -5.88
CA ASP A 75 -3.87 -9.89 -6.04
C ASP A 75 -4.12 -10.40 -7.46
N ALA A 76 -3.05 -10.64 -8.21
CA ALA A 76 -3.14 -11.18 -9.56
C ALA A 76 -3.38 -12.70 -9.50
N THR A 77 -4.59 -13.13 -9.82
CA THR A 77 -5.04 -14.52 -9.65
C THR A 77 -5.16 -15.25 -10.99
N HIS A 78 -4.67 -16.48 -11.03
CA HIS A 78 -4.97 -17.39 -12.15
C HIS A 78 -6.35 -18.02 -11.92
N VAL A 79 -7.30 -17.73 -12.81
CA VAL A 79 -8.72 -18.13 -12.64
C VAL A 79 -9.02 -19.49 -13.29
N ALA A 80 -8.11 -19.99 -14.12
CA ALA A 80 -8.29 -21.26 -14.81
C ALA A 80 -7.36 -22.33 -14.25
N GLN A 81 -7.93 -23.48 -13.86
CA GLN A 81 -7.18 -24.69 -13.50
C GLN A 81 -6.44 -25.26 -14.71
N PHE A 82 -6.97 -25.03 -15.92
CA PHE A 82 -6.32 -25.28 -17.21
C PHE A 82 -6.57 -24.09 -18.15
N GLY A 83 -5.51 -23.42 -18.61
CA GLY A 83 -5.59 -22.26 -19.50
C GLY A 83 -4.71 -21.08 -19.05
N GLN A 84 -4.71 -20.00 -19.82
CA GLN A 84 -3.95 -18.78 -19.53
C GLN A 84 -4.82 -17.64 -18.97
N ALA A 85 -6.09 -17.93 -18.68
CA ALA A 85 -7.02 -16.94 -18.14
C ALA A 85 -6.60 -16.52 -16.73
N SER A 86 -6.59 -15.22 -16.50
CA SER A 86 -6.17 -14.59 -15.26
C SER A 86 -7.02 -13.37 -14.97
N LEU A 87 -7.25 -13.09 -13.71
CA LEU A 87 -7.98 -11.94 -13.22
C LEU A 87 -7.08 -11.17 -12.27
N TRP A 88 -7.22 -9.85 -12.22
CA TRP A 88 -6.49 -9.04 -11.25
C TRP A 88 -7.47 -8.13 -10.52
N PRO A 89 -8.24 -8.70 -9.56
CA PRO A 89 -9.16 -7.95 -8.75
C PRO A 89 -8.45 -6.98 -7.80
N ALA A 90 -9.10 -5.86 -7.54
CA ALA A 90 -8.75 -4.90 -6.50
C ALA A 90 -9.88 -4.80 -5.49
N TYR A 91 -9.52 -4.86 -4.21
CA TYR A 91 -10.44 -4.84 -3.08
C TYR A 91 -10.16 -3.66 -2.15
N VAL A 92 -11.20 -3.22 -1.46
CA VAL A 92 -11.10 -2.21 -0.41
C VAL A 92 -11.87 -2.66 0.81
N PHE A 93 -11.26 -2.46 1.98
CA PHE A 93 -11.87 -2.63 3.29
C PHE A 93 -12.00 -1.27 3.98
N SER A 94 -13.02 -1.15 4.84
CA SER A 94 -13.13 -0.05 5.80
C SER A 94 -12.30 -0.37 7.04
N GLY A 95 -11.24 0.39 7.28
CA GLY A 95 -10.43 0.27 8.50
C GLY A 95 -11.14 0.77 9.76
N ASN A 96 -12.32 1.38 9.62
CA ASN A 96 -13.21 1.71 10.74
C ASN A 96 -13.94 0.47 11.28
N CYS A 97 -13.95 -0.64 10.53
CA CYS A 97 -14.56 -1.89 10.94
C CYS A 97 -13.55 -2.80 11.65
N SER A 98 -13.97 -3.44 12.76
CA SER A 98 -13.11 -4.38 13.49
C SER A 98 -12.56 -5.48 12.58
N LYS A 99 -11.30 -5.87 12.80
CA LYS A 99 -10.68 -7.00 12.09
C LYS A 99 -11.49 -8.28 12.25
N TYR A 100 -12.14 -8.51 13.39
CA TYR A 100 -12.93 -9.73 13.60
C TYR A 100 -14.10 -9.80 12.62
N THR A 101 -14.81 -8.68 12.43
CA THR A 101 -15.87 -8.57 11.42
C THR A 101 -15.32 -8.63 10.00
N ARG A 102 -14.23 -7.92 9.71
CA ARG A 102 -13.60 -7.94 8.38
C ARG A 102 -13.13 -9.33 7.96
N CYS A 103 -12.64 -10.12 8.90
CA CYS A 103 -12.16 -11.49 8.68
C CYS A 103 -13.28 -12.54 8.61
N MET A 104 -14.55 -12.16 8.79
CA MET A 104 -15.70 -13.06 8.60
C MET A 104 -16.23 -12.96 7.17
N PRO A 105 -16.06 -14.00 6.31
CA PRO A 105 -16.48 -13.92 4.90
C PRO A 105 -17.98 -13.65 4.71
N SER A 106 -18.81 -14.12 5.63
CA SER A 106 -20.26 -13.91 5.65
C SER A 106 -20.67 -12.43 5.70
N THR A 107 -19.81 -11.57 6.24
CA THR A 107 -20.08 -10.13 6.38
C THR A 107 -19.88 -9.35 5.08
N ARG A 108 -19.22 -9.95 4.07
CA ARG A 108 -18.90 -9.29 2.80
C ARG A 108 -18.26 -7.90 2.98
N SER A 109 -17.39 -7.81 3.99
CA SER A 109 -16.66 -6.58 4.35
C SER A 109 -15.68 -6.14 3.27
N ALA A 110 -15.11 -7.08 2.52
CA ALA A 110 -14.28 -6.81 1.36
C ALA A 110 -15.14 -6.35 0.19
N ARG A 111 -14.86 -5.17 -0.37
CA ARG A 111 -15.55 -4.68 -1.57
C ARG A 111 -14.60 -4.68 -2.75
N HIS A 112 -14.95 -5.46 -3.77
CA HIS A 112 -14.29 -5.36 -5.06
C HIS A 112 -14.63 -4.00 -5.70
N PHE A 113 -13.64 -3.30 -6.25
CA PHE A 113 -13.85 -1.97 -6.85
C PHE A 113 -13.27 -1.80 -8.26
N ALA A 114 -12.32 -2.66 -8.68
CA ALA A 114 -11.72 -2.57 -10.01
C ALA A 114 -11.04 -3.87 -10.42
N TYR A 115 -10.95 -4.12 -11.73
CA TYR A 115 -10.07 -5.13 -12.31
C TYR A 115 -8.93 -4.46 -13.07
N PHE A 116 -7.70 -4.83 -12.77
CA PHE A 116 -6.54 -4.35 -13.53
C PHE A 116 -6.42 -5.13 -14.85
N PRO A 117 -6.46 -4.46 -16.00
CA PRO A 117 -6.28 -5.11 -17.29
C PRO A 117 -4.81 -5.49 -17.50
N LYS A 118 -4.60 -6.54 -18.29
CA LYS A 118 -3.29 -6.84 -18.86
C LYS A 118 -3.10 -6.06 -20.15
N LEU A 119 -1.85 -5.98 -20.62
CA LEU A 119 -1.60 -5.55 -21.99
C LEU A 119 -2.39 -6.49 -22.95
N PRO A 120 -3.08 -5.95 -23.96
CA PRO A 120 -3.90 -6.74 -24.85
C PRO A 120 -3.04 -7.70 -25.69
N ASP A 121 -3.60 -8.83 -26.12
CA ASP A 121 -2.90 -9.81 -26.95
C ASP A 121 -2.39 -9.20 -28.28
N SER A 122 -3.11 -8.20 -28.79
CA SER A 122 -2.74 -7.42 -29.98
C SER A 122 -1.58 -6.45 -29.78
N PHE A 123 -1.03 -6.33 -28.56
CA PHE A 123 0.04 -5.39 -28.24
C PHE A 123 1.32 -5.68 -29.04
N GLU A 124 1.65 -6.95 -29.27
CA GLU A 124 2.84 -7.32 -30.05
C GLU A 124 2.69 -6.93 -31.53
N ASP A 125 1.49 -7.14 -32.09
CA ASP A 125 1.16 -6.72 -33.44
C ASP A 125 1.18 -5.19 -33.57
N PHE A 126 0.69 -4.48 -32.55
CA PHE A 126 0.76 -3.02 -32.49
C PHE A 126 2.21 -2.52 -32.54
N LEU A 127 3.11 -3.12 -31.75
CA LEU A 127 4.54 -2.75 -31.79
C LEU A 127 5.15 -3.03 -33.16
N ARG A 128 4.90 -4.20 -33.74
CA ARG A 128 5.41 -4.59 -35.07
C ARG A 128 4.94 -3.63 -36.16
N LYS A 129 3.67 -3.20 -36.14
CA LYS A 129 3.12 -2.22 -37.10
C LYS A 129 3.82 -0.86 -37.03
N HIS A 130 4.40 -0.51 -35.89
CA HIS A 130 5.16 0.73 -35.68
C HIS A 130 6.68 0.51 -35.80
N GLY A 131 7.13 -0.65 -36.28
CA GLY A 131 8.56 -0.97 -36.41
C GLY A 131 9.30 -1.09 -35.07
N LEU A 132 8.56 -1.29 -33.96
CA LEU A 132 9.14 -1.40 -32.63
C LEU A 132 9.36 -2.86 -32.23
N SER A 133 10.53 -3.11 -31.65
CA SER A 133 10.85 -4.42 -31.09
C SER A 133 10.13 -4.65 -29.77
N ASN A 134 9.58 -5.85 -29.64
CA ASN A 134 8.88 -6.31 -28.44
C ASN A 134 9.86 -6.74 -27.35
N THR A 135 10.51 -5.77 -26.71
CA THR A 135 11.51 -6.02 -25.67
C THR A 135 10.89 -6.15 -24.27
N ALA A 136 11.52 -6.95 -23.40
CA ALA A 136 11.06 -7.10 -22.02
C ALA A 136 11.05 -5.76 -21.23
N PRO A 137 12.05 -4.86 -21.34
CA PRO A 137 12.01 -3.55 -20.69
C PRO A 137 10.84 -2.68 -21.16
N LEU A 138 10.54 -2.66 -22.46
CA LEU A 138 9.40 -1.90 -23.00
C LEU A 138 8.07 -2.46 -22.50
N LYS A 139 7.88 -3.78 -22.55
CA LYS A 139 6.69 -4.45 -22.00
C LYS A 139 6.50 -4.13 -20.52
N ALA A 140 7.56 -4.20 -19.72
CA ALA A 140 7.51 -3.88 -18.29
C ALA A 140 7.13 -2.41 -18.04
N HIS A 141 7.66 -1.50 -18.84
CA HIS A 141 7.30 -0.08 -18.80
C HIS A 141 5.81 0.14 -19.12
N CYS A 142 5.31 -0.42 -20.21
CA CYS A 142 3.90 -0.30 -20.59
C CYS A 142 2.94 -0.91 -19.56
N ARG A 143 3.31 -2.02 -18.91
CA ARG A 143 2.51 -2.61 -17.82
C ARG A 143 2.41 -1.68 -16.62
N ARG A 144 3.51 -1.02 -16.24
CA ARG A 144 3.53 -0.04 -15.14
C ARG A 144 2.69 1.20 -15.49
N GLU A 145 2.84 1.73 -16.70
CA GLU A 145 2.02 2.84 -17.19
C GLU A 145 0.53 2.48 -17.18
N LEU A 146 0.15 1.27 -17.63
CA LEU A 146 -1.23 0.79 -17.62
C LEU A 146 -1.78 0.69 -16.19
N PHE A 147 -1.04 0.06 -15.27
CA PHE A 147 -1.43 -0.06 -13.87
C PHE A 147 -1.69 1.31 -13.22
N HIS A 148 -0.77 2.27 -13.43
CA HIS A 148 -0.95 3.61 -12.89
C HIS A 148 -2.01 4.44 -13.63
N ALA A 149 -2.26 4.18 -14.92
CA ALA A 149 -3.37 4.79 -15.64
C ALA A 149 -4.72 4.37 -15.03
N VAL A 150 -4.88 3.10 -14.66
CA VAL A 150 -6.08 2.62 -13.96
C VAL A 150 -6.22 3.31 -12.60
N TRP A 151 -5.15 3.42 -11.82
CA TRP A 151 -5.18 4.18 -10.56
C TRP A 151 -5.49 5.66 -10.75
N LYS A 152 -5.07 6.30 -11.85
CA LYS A 152 -5.45 7.68 -12.16
C LYS A 152 -6.96 7.82 -12.42
N LEU A 153 -7.59 6.79 -13.00
CA LEU A 153 -9.05 6.74 -13.20
C LEU A 153 -9.81 6.47 -11.89
N ILE A 154 -9.25 5.65 -10.99
CA ILE A 154 -9.84 5.38 -9.67
C ILE A 154 -9.74 6.62 -8.77
N LEU A 155 -8.60 7.30 -8.80
CA LEU A 155 -8.33 8.53 -8.04
C LEU A 155 -8.72 9.77 -8.87
N ASP A 156 -9.93 9.76 -9.40
CA ASP A 156 -10.49 10.81 -10.24
C ASP A 156 -10.74 12.11 -9.46
N LEU A 157 -11.33 13.09 -10.15
CA LEU A 157 -11.63 14.38 -9.55
C LEU A 157 -12.66 14.27 -8.41
N GLU A 158 -13.64 13.37 -8.48
CA GLU A 158 -14.62 13.18 -7.40
C GLU A 158 -13.93 12.63 -6.15
N PHE A 159 -13.04 11.64 -6.30
CA PHE A 159 -12.26 11.10 -5.19
C PHE A 159 -11.34 12.17 -4.60
N GLN A 160 -10.65 12.94 -5.43
CA GLN A 160 -9.77 14.02 -4.97
C GLN A 160 -10.53 15.08 -4.18
N GLU A 161 -11.72 15.46 -4.65
CA GLU A 161 -12.58 16.42 -3.96
C GLU A 161 -13.02 15.88 -2.60
N ALA A 162 -13.53 14.64 -2.55
CA ALA A 162 -13.87 13.99 -1.30
C ALA A 162 -12.65 13.80 -0.38
N TYR A 163 -11.46 13.57 -0.92
CA TYR A 163 -10.23 13.45 -0.14
C TYR A 163 -9.84 14.78 0.51
N ARG A 164 -9.96 15.91 -0.20
CA ARG A 164 -9.61 17.24 0.35
C ARG A 164 -10.69 17.81 1.25
N HIS A 165 -11.92 17.85 0.77
CA HIS A 165 -13.04 18.58 1.37
C HIS A 165 -14.02 17.68 2.12
N GLY A 166 -13.83 16.38 2.04
CA GLY A 166 -14.76 15.42 2.61
C GLY A 166 -16.08 15.34 1.84
N ILE A 167 -16.90 14.36 2.19
CA ILE A 167 -18.25 14.18 1.63
C ILE A 167 -19.26 14.04 2.76
N VAL A 168 -20.39 14.74 2.64
CA VAL A 168 -21.47 14.69 3.62
C VAL A 168 -22.36 13.49 3.34
N LEU A 169 -22.46 12.58 4.30
CA LEU A 169 -23.33 11.40 4.23
C LEU A 169 -24.12 11.27 5.54
N LYS A 170 -25.34 10.70 5.44
CA LYS A 170 -26.14 10.30 6.60
C LYS A 170 -25.87 8.83 6.87
N CYS A 171 -25.23 8.52 8.00
CA CYS A 171 -25.01 7.16 8.42
C CYS A 171 -26.32 6.42 8.71
N ILE A 172 -26.23 5.09 8.76
CA ILE A 172 -27.35 4.22 9.18
C ILE A 172 -27.85 4.53 10.59
N ASP A 173 -26.99 5.07 11.48
CA ASP A 173 -27.36 5.56 12.81
C ASP A 173 -28.18 6.87 12.79
N GLY A 174 -28.47 7.42 11.60
CA GLY A 174 -29.24 8.64 11.42
C GLY A 174 -28.44 9.94 11.49
N ILE A 175 -27.16 9.88 11.87
CA ILE A 175 -26.32 11.06 12.07
C ILE A 175 -25.64 11.44 10.76
N LYS A 176 -25.74 12.72 10.39
CA LYS A 176 -25.00 13.30 9.26
C LYS A 176 -23.58 13.62 9.71
N ARG A 177 -22.59 13.20 8.92
CA ARG A 177 -21.17 13.48 9.15
C ARG A 177 -20.51 13.87 7.84
N ARG A 178 -19.41 14.61 7.93
CA ARG A 178 -18.50 14.86 6.81
C ARG A 178 -17.34 13.86 6.86
N PHE A 179 -17.32 12.94 5.90
CA PHE A 179 -16.35 11.86 5.80
C PHE A 179 -15.15 12.28 4.97
N TYR A 180 -13.96 12.11 5.52
CA TYR A 180 -12.69 12.34 4.82
C TYR A 180 -12.04 10.99 4.53
N PRO A 181 -12.08 10.49 3.28
CA PRO A 181 -11.43 9.25 2.91
C PRO A 181 -9.91 9.39 3.10
N ARG A 182 -9.29 8.43 3.77
CA ARG A 182 -7.83 8.40 3.96
C ARG A 182 -7.31 7.00 3.66
N ILE A 183 -6.30 6.91 2.80
CA ILE A 183 -5.66 5.65 2.46
C ILE A 183 -4.63 5.33 3.52
N PHE A 184 -4.83 4.25 4.25
CA PHE A 184 -3.91 3.80 5.30
C PHE A 184 -3.03 2.65 4.85
N THR A 185 -3.59 1.71 4.10
CA THR A 185 -2.86 0.51 3.69
C THR A 185 -3.11 0.17 2.24
N TYR A 186 -2.12 -0.49 1.66
CA TYR A 186 -2.20 -1.25 0.44
C TYR A 186 -1.44 -2.56 0.65
N SER A 187 -2.19 -3.65 0.82
CA SER A 187 -1.66 -5.01 0.91
C SER A 187 -1.50 -5.61 -0.48
N ALA A 188 -0.32 -6.16 -0.75
CA ALA A 188 0.03 -6.79 -2.02
C ALA A 188 1.28 -7.65 -1.83
N ASP A 189 1.52 -8.57 -2.77
CA ASP A 189 2.77 -9.33 -2.83
C ASP A 189 3.95 -8.43 -3.27
N TYR A 190 5.18 -8.96 -3.26
CA TYR A 190 6.36 -8.16 -3.58
C TYR A 190 6.38 -7.63 -5.04
N PRO A 191 6.17 -8.47 -6.08
CA PRO A 191 6.07 -7.97 -7.46
C PRO A 191 5.05 -6.85 -7.63
N GLU A 192 3.90 -6.94 -6.97
CA GLU A 192 2.87 -5.92 -7.04
C GLU A 192 3.22 -4.67 -6.22
N LYS A 193 3.82 -4.81 -5.03
CA LYS A 193 4.41 -3.68 -4.29
C LYS A 193 5.45 -2.93 -5.12
N VAL A 194 6.26 -3.63 -5.90
CA VAL A 194 7.26 -3.05 -6.82
C VAL A 194 6.57 -2.22 -7.92
N LEU A 195 5.41 -2.68 -8.42
CA LEU A 195 4.59 -1.91 -9.35
C LEU A 195 4.00 -0.66 -8.68
N ILE A 196 3.37 -0.80 -7.51
CA ILE A 196 2.75 0.32 -6.77
C ILE A 196 3.78 1.38 -6.37
N ALA A 197 4.95 0.95 -5.89
CA ALA A 197 6.04 1.81 -5.45
C ALA A 197 6.85 2.42 -6.61
N LEU A 198 6.65 1.92 -7.84
CA LEU A 198 7.46 2.29 -9.01
C LEU A 198 8.96 2.14 -8.79
N ILE A 199 9.35 0.96 -8.32
CA ILE A 199 10.76 0.58 -8.21
C ILE A 199 11.11 -0.57 -9.16
N ARG A 200 12.40 -0.78 -9.40
CA ARG A 200 12.94 -1.90 -10.19
C ARG A 200 12.83 -3.17 -9.37
N ASP A 201 12.29 -4.20 -10.00
CA ASP A 201 12.25 -5.52 -9.40
C ASP A 201 13.68 -6.00 -9.12
N MET A 202 13.91 -6.44 -7.88
CA MET A 202 15.20 -6.89 -7.36
C MET A 202 16.40 -5.96 -7.68
N GLY A 203 16.15 -4.65 -7.82
CA GLY A 203 17.18 -3.64 -8.12
C GLY A 203 18.17 -3.38 -7.00
N ASN A 204 18.99 -2.33 -7.14
CA ASN A 204 20.01 -1.94 -6.15
C ASN A 204 19.42 -1.70 -4.76
N CYS A 205 18.27 -1.07 -4.68
CA CYS A 205 17.48 -0.88 -3.47
C CYS A 205 16.11 -1.55 -3.65
N PRO A 206 15.95 -2.84 -3.31
CA PRO A 206 14.74 -3.61 -3.64
C PRO A 206 13.59 -3.35 -2.67
N CYS A 207 13.83 -2.76 -1.50
CA CYS A 207 12.75 -2.49 -0.55
C CYS A 207 11.79 -1.40 -1.06
N PRO A 208 10.46 -1.63 -1.04
CA PRO A 208 9.47 -0.61 -1.39
C PRO A 208 9.41 0.55 -0.38
N ARG A 209 9.91 0.38 0.85
CA ARG A 209 9.79 1.38 1.92
C ARG A 209 11.08 2.16 2.20
N CYS A 210 12.24 1.59 1.93
CA CYS A 210 13.55 2.21 2.18
C CYS A 210 14.52 2.00 1.02
N THR A 211 15.62 2.76 1.02
CA THR A 211 16.69 2.68 0.02
C THR A 211 17.88 1.84 0.48
N VAL A 212 17.68 0.90 1.41
CA VAL A 212 18.69 -0.11 1.78
C VAL A 212 19.18 -0.84 0.53
N ASN A 213 20.50 -0.86 0.37
CA ASN A 213 21.13 -1.56 -0.74
C ASN A 213 20.97 -3.08 -0.60
N LYS A 214 20.78 -3.76 -1.73
CA LYS A 214 20.61 -5.21 -1.87
C LYS A 214 21.74 -5.98 -1.19
N GLN A 215 22.98 -5.48 -1.25
CA GLN A 215 24.14 -6.13 -0.64
C GLN A 215 24.08 -6.11 0.90
N SER A 216 23.40 -5.12 1.48
CA SER A 216 23.26 -4.96 2.93
C SER A 216 22.11 -5.79 3.51
N ILE A 217 21.28 -6.42 2.67
CA ILE A 217 20.12 -7.22 3.13
C ILE A 217 20.53 -8.38 4.03
N ARG A 218 21.75 -8.90 3.90
CA ARG A 218 22.28 -9.94 4.80
C ARG A 218 22.29 -9.54 6.28
N GLY A 219 22.25 -8.24 6.57
CA GLY A 219 22.18 -7.70 7.93
C GLY A 219 20.75 -7.55 8.47
N MET A 220 19.74 -8.02 7.74
CA MET A 220 18.33 -7.87 8.10
C MET A 220 18.05 -8.34 9.53
N GLY A 221 17.37 -7.50 10.30
CA GLY A 221 16.98 -7.81 11.68
C GLY A 221 18.00 -7.40 12.74
N THR A 222 19.21 -6.97 12.35
CA THR A 222 20.16 -6.35 13.29
C THR A 222 19.71 -4.94 13.68
N ALA A 223 20.19 -4.45 14.83
CA ALA A 223 19.95 -3.06 15.26
C ALA A 223 20.45 -2.05 14.22
N ASP A 224 21.61 -2.31 13.60
CA ASP A 224 22.18 -1.47 12.56
C ASP A 224 21.29 -1.44 11.30
N ASP A 225 20.84 -2.61 10.81
CA ASP A 225 19.92 -2.66 9.65
C ASP A 225 18.61 -1.93 9.94
N ARG A 226 18.07 -2.07 11.15
CA ARG A 226 16.88 -1.33 11.59
C ARG A 226 17.09 0.18 11.55
N ALA A 227 18.20 0.67 12.11
CA ALA A 227 18.56 2.08 12.09
C ALA A 227 18.76 2.60 10.65
N VAL A 228 19.40 1.81 9.79
CA VAL A 228 19.56 2.15 8.37
C VAL A 228 18.20 2.19 7.67
N ARG A 229 17.30 1.22 7.87
CA ARG A 229 15.97 1.22 7.26
C ARG A 229 15.14 2.43 7.68
N GLN A 230 15.23 2.84 8.94
CA GLN A 230 14.55 4.02 9.45
C GLN A 230 15.11 5.32 8.86
N SER A 231 16.43 5.48 8.81
CA SER A 231 17.09 6.67 8.26
C SER A 231 17.06 6.75 6.74
N SER A 232 17.00 5.61 6.04
CA SER A 232 16.94 5.50 4.58
C SER A 232 15.52 5.29 4.04
N ARG A 233 14.49 5.62 4.82
CA ARG A 233 13.10 5.59 4.33
C ARG A 233 12.99 6.39 3.04
N ARG A 234 12.20 5.86 2.10
CA ARG A 234 11.89 6.56 0.85
C ARG A 234 11.02 7.77 1.19
N ALA A 235 11.65 8.92 1.37
CA ALA A 235 10.99 10.11 1.92
C ALA A 235 11.19 11.38 1.07
N ASN A 236 11.70 11.29 -0.15
CA ASN A 236 12.07 12.47 -0.92
C ASN A 236 11.47 12.50 -2.33
N TYR A 237 10.29 13.10 -2.44
CA TYR A 237 9.57 13.20 -3.71
C TYR A 237 10.17 14.21 -4.69
N LYS A 238 10.81 15.28 -4.22
CA LYS A 238 11.25 16.38 -5.11
C LYS A 238 12.37 15.95 -6.06
N ASP A 239 13.42 15.29 -5.56
CA ASP A 239 14.52 14.79 -6.41
C ASP A 239 14.03 13.64 -7.31
N TYR A 240 13.27 12.71 -6.74
CA TYR A 240 12.63 11.62 -7.47
C TYR A 240 11.81 12.13 -8.67
N PHE A 241 10.92 13.11 -8.48
CA PHE A 241 10.09 13.64 -9.56
C PHE A 241 10.90 14.30 -10.66
N LYS A 242 11.95 15.05 -10.31
CA LYS A 242 12.83 15.68 -11.30
C LYS A 242 13.53 14.62 -12.15
N ARG A 243 14.09 13.60 -11.52
CA ARG A 243 14.79 12.50 -12.21
C ARG A 243 13.84 11.68 -13.08
N VAL A 244 12.65 11.34 -12.58
CA VAL A 244 11.61 10.65 -13.36
C VAL A 244 11.16 11.50 -14.55
N SER A 245 10.91 12.79 -14.36
CA SER A 245 10.53 13.69 -15.44
C SER A 245 11.62 13.80 -16.52
N ALA A 246 12.88 13.94 -16.12
CA ALA A 246 14.01 13.95 -17.04
C ALA A 246 14.15 12.61 -17.80
N ALA A 247 14.02 11.47 -17.10
CA ALA A 247 14.07 10.16 -17.72
C ALA A 247 12.92 9.93 -18.71
N ARG A 248 11.73 10.43 -18.40
CA ARG A 248 10.57 10.40 -19.32
C ARG A 248 10.83 11.23 -20.56
N LYS A 249 11.40 12.42 -20.42
CA LYS A 249 11.78 13.26 -21.57
C LYS A 249 12.74 12.53 -22.51
N LEU A 250 13.77 11.88 -21.96
CA LEU A 250 14.70 11.07 -22.76
C LEU A 250 13.97 9.97 -23.55
N ILE A 251 12.97 9.32 -22.96
CA ILE A 251 12.24 8.21 -23.60
C ILE A 251 11.23 8.71 -24.64
N TYR A 252 10.39 9.68 -24.28
CA TYR A 252 9.24 10.06 -25.08
C TYR A 252 9.53 11.18 -26.09
N GLU A 253 10.49 12.06 -25.80
CA GLU A 253 10.85 13.18 -26.67
C GLU A 253 12.14 12.89 -27.45
N ASP A 254 13.17 12.37 -26.78
CA ASP A 254 14.49 12.16 -27.39
C ASP A 254 14.67 10.74 -27.99
N GLY A 255 13.68 9.85 -27.84
CA GLY A 255 13.65 8.52 -28.46
C GLY A 255 14.58 7.47 -27.85
N TYR A 256 15.08 7.68 -26.63
CA TYR A 256 15.90 6.69 -25.94
C TYR A 256 15.08 5.46 -25.51
N VAL A 257 15.70 4.27 -25.58
CA VAL A 257 15.12 3.06 -25.00
C VAL A 257 15.05 3.16 -23.47
N VAL A 258 14.05 2.51 -22.88
CA VAL A 258 13.73 2.57 -21.43
C VAL A 258 14.91 2.23 -20.53
N ASN A 259 15.77 1.29 -20.95
CA ASN A 259 16.94 0.81 -20.22
C ASN A 259 18.26 1.34 -20.80
N SER A 260 18.23 2.49 -21.48
CA SER A 260 19.45 3.14 -21.95
C SER A 260 20.31 3.63 -20.77
N ASP A 261 21.63 3.73 -20.99
CA ASP A 261 22.58 4.19 -19.96
C ASP A 261 22.21 5.57 -19.40
N LYS A 262 21.72 6.48 -20.25
CA LYS A 262 21.24 7.81 -19.82
C LYS A 262 20.05 7.76 -18.86
N VAL A 263 19.12 6.82 -19.08
CA VAL A 263 17.98 6.62 -18.17
C VAL A 263 18.45 5.92 -16.87
N ASP A 264 19.39 5.00 -17.00
CA ASP A 264 19.99 4.29 -15.86
C ASP A 264 20.79 5.22 -14.94
N GLU A 265 21.56 6.17 -15.48
CA GLU A 265 22.27 7.20 -14.71
C GLU A 265 21.33 8.00 -13.81
N LEU A 266 20.10 8.27 -14.26
CA LEU A 266 19.12 9.02 -13.48
C LEU A 266 18.46 8.16 -12.38
N LEU A 267 18.14 6.90 -12.69
CA LEU A 267 17.15 6.13 -11.91
C LEU A 267 17.69 4.88 -11.22
N LYS A 268 18.78 4.29 -11.69
CA LYS A 268 19.25 2.96 -11.25
C LYS A 268 19.72 2.95 -9.80
N GLU A 269 20.36 4.03 -9.35
CA GLU A 269 20.85 4.19 -7.98
C GLU A 269 19.75 3.95 -6.94
N GLY A 270 18.61 4.63 -7.09
CA GLY A 270 17.44 4.51 -6.20
C GLY A 270 16.51 3.35 -6.51
N SER A 271 16.85 2.49 -7.48
CA SER A 271 15.97 1.51 -8.11
C SER A 271 14.68 2.12 -8.67
N TRP A 272 14.68 3.34 -9.19
CA TRP A 272 13.47 3.94 -9.73
C TRP A 272 13.20 3.51 -11.17
N VAL A 273 11.97 3.74 -11.62
CA VAL A 273 11.54 3.53 -13.02
C VAL A 273 10.91 4.82 -13.58
N PRO A 274 10.92 5.01 -14.91
CA PRO A 274 10.52 6.27 -15.55
C PRO A 274 9.00 6.42 -15.68
N VAL A 275 8.25 6.19 -14.59
CA VAL A 275 6.78 6.25 -14.55
C VAL A 275 6.35 7.25 -13.47
N GLU A 276 5.29 8.01 -13.73
CA GLU A 276 4.70 8.89 -12.72
C GLU A 276 3.76 8.11 -11.79
N ASN A 277 3.97 8.22 -10.48
CA ASN A 277 3.11 7.58 -9.50
C ASN A 277 1.72 8.23 -9.45
N ALA A 278 0.68 7.46 -9.76
CA ALA A 278 -0.72 7.91 -9.74
C ALA A 278 -1.16 8.49 -8.38
N PHE A 279 -0.76 7.85 -7.27
CA PHE A 279 -1.17 8.29 -5.93
C PHE A 279 -0.61 9.66 -5.61
N THR A 280 0.70 9.85 -5.77
CA THR A 280 1.33 11.14 -5.46
C THR A 280 0.92 12.22 -6.46
N LYS A 281 0.64 11.86 -7.72
CA LYS A 281 0.14 12.82 -8.72
C LYS A 281 -1.25 13.34 -8.36
N GLN A 282 -2.18 12.46 -7.98
CA GLN A 282 -3.58 12.81 -7.74
C GLN A 282 -3.83 13.34 -6.31
N LEU A 283 -3.13 12.80 -5.31
CA LEU A 283 -3.33 13.16 -3.90
C LEU A 283 -2.35 14.24 -3.41
N GLY A 284 -1.39 14.62 -4.24
CA GLY A 284 -0.40 15.65 -3.94
C GLY A 284 0.83 15.13 -3.20
N SER A 285 1.81 16.03 -3.02
CA SER A 285 3.14 15.70 -2.48
C SER A 285 3.17 15.36 -1.00
N GLU A 286 2.09 15.65 -0.26
CA GLU A 286 1.95 15.25 1.14
C GLU A 286 1.64 13.75 1.28
N PHE A 287 1.07 13.14 0.23
CA PHE A 287 0.77 11.72 0.24
C PHE A 287 2.00 10.89 -0.12
N SER A 288 2.37 9.96 0.75
CA SER A 288 3.45 9.02 0.48
C SER A 288 2.96 7.60 0.21
N VAL A 289 3.14 7.12 -1.02
CA VAL A 289 2.82 5.74 -1.39
C VAL A 289 3.63 4.72 -0.60
N PHE A 290 4.86 5.06 -0.19
CA PHE A 290 5.74 4.14 0.54
C PHE A 290 5.24 3.84 1.97
N HIS A 291 4.45 4.74 2.57
CA HIS A 291 3.92 4.54 3.93
C HIS A 291 2.69 3.63 3.96
N ILE A 292 1.96 3.50 2.85
CA ILE A 292 0.77 2.64 2.80
C ILE A 292 1.13 1.18 2.48
N LEU A 293 2.32 0.90 1.96
CA LEU A 293 2.74 -0.46 1.61
C LEU A 293 3.04 -1.28 2.86
N VAL A 294 2.10 -2.12 3.25
CA VAL A 294 2.18 -2.96 4.45
C VAL A 294 2.76 -4.33 4.14
N VAL A 295 3.38 -4.98 5.13
CA VAL A 295 3.85 -6.36 4.99
C VAL A 295 2.62 -7.27 4.96
N ASP A 296 2.53 -8.09 3.90
CA ASP A 296 1.50 -9.12 3.82
C ASP A 296 2.14 -10.41 4.33
N GLN A 297 1.92 -10.74 5.60
CA GLN A 297 2.63 -11.90 6.16
C GLN A 297 2.12 -13.23 5.57
N LEU A 298 0.90 -13.28 5.01
CA LEU A 298 0.41 -14.50 4.38
C LEU A 298 1.17 -14.78 3.09
N HIS A 299 1.28 -13.79 2.22
CA HIS A 299 2.04 -13.89 0.98
C HIS A 299 3.54 -14.02 1.22
N GLU A 300 4.09 -13.30 2.21
CA GLU A 300 5.52 -13.30 2.46
C GLU A 300 5.97 -14.56 3.25
N PHE A 301 5.25 -14.97 4.31
CA PHE A 301 5.67 -16.09 5.17
C PHE A 301 4.98 -17.42 4.86
N GLU A 302 3.65 -17.44 4.72
CA GLU A 302 2.91 -18.71 4.62
C GLU A 302 2.94 -19.33 3.21
N LEU A 303 2.94 -18.52 2.16
CA LEU A 303 2.95 -18.98 0.75
C LEU A 303 4.37 -19.25 0.18
N GLY A 304 5.41 -19.22 1.03
CA GLY A 304 6.71 -19.83 0.71
C GLY A 304 7.83 -18.89 0.24
N VAL A 305 7.64 -17.56 0.24
CA VAL A 305 8.74 -16.62 -0.06
C VAL A 305 9.86 -16.72 0.99
N TRP A 306 9.52 -16.88 2.28
CA TRP A 306 10.50 -17.15 3.33
C TRP A 306 11.21 -18.50 3.22
N LYS A 307 10.55 -19.55 2.70
CA LYS A 307 11.21 -20.84 2.43
C LYS A 307 12.31 -20.68 1.37
N ALA A 308 12.05 -19.93 0.30
CA ALA A 308 13.04 -19.65 -0.73
C ALA A 308 14.20 -18.79 -0.22
N LEU A 309 13.93 -17.80 0.65
CA LEU A 309 14.95 -16.93 1.25
C LEU A 309 15.88 -17.66 2.24
N LEU A 310 15.35 -18.59 3.04
CA LEU A 310 16.15 -19.40 3.98
C LEU A 310 17.04 -20.42 3.25
N ILE A 311 16.55 -20.97 2.15
CA ILE A 311 17.32 -21.89 1.30
C ILE A 311 18.46 -21.14 0.58
N LEU A 312 18.21 -19.93 0.09
CA LEU A 312 19.22 -19.10 -0.59
C LEU A 312 20.25 -18.46 0.36
N SER A 313 19.93 -18.28 1.64
CA SER A 313 20.81 -17.68 2.65
C SER A 313 21.59 -18.69 3.50
N GLY A 314 21.45 -19.99 3.23
CA GLY A 314 22.30 -21.03 3.84
C GLY A 314 22.10 -21.25 5.35
N PHE A 315 20.98 -20.78 5.93
CA PHE A 315 20.67 -21.03 7.33
C PHE A 315 20.26 -22.49 7.55
N LYS A 316 21.23 -23.35 7.89
CA LYS A 316 21.02 -24.70 8.45
C LYS A 316 20.95 -24.62 9.97
N HIS A 317 19.81 -24.22 10.53
CA HIS A 317 19.49 -24.57 11.90
C HIS A 317 17.97 -24.76 12.06
N PRO A 318 17.49 -25.85 12.68
CA PRO A 318 16.07 -26.04 12.92
C PRO A 318 15.57 -24.94 13.87
N MET A 319 14.64 -24.12 13.37
CA MET A 319 13.93 -23.13 14.18
C MET A 319 12.98 -23.87 15.13
N CYS A 320 13.33 -23.89 16.41
CA CYS A 320 12.44 -24.29 17.49
C CYS A 320 11.27 -23.29 17.55
N GLY A 321 10.03 -23.77 17.69
CA GLY A 321 8.79 -23.00 17.63
C GLY A 321 8.54 -22.07 18.83
N HIS A 322 9.54 -21.30 19.26
CA HIS A 322 9.48 -20.33 20.36
C HIS A 322 10.20 -19.02 19.98
N LEU A 323 9.86 -18.46 18.81
CA LEU A 323 10.26 -17.11 18.41
C LEU A 323 9.03 -16.20 18.37
N LEU A 324 8.35 -16.09 19.51
CA LEU A 324 7.71 -14.84 19.91
C LEU A 324 8.77 -14.07 20.70
N CYS A 325 9.67 -13.39 19.97
CA CYS A 325 10.61 -12.45 20.59
C CYS A 325 9.78 -11.28 21.17
N PRO A 326 10.15 -10.73 22.34
CA PRO A 326 9.42 -9.63 22.96
C PRO A 326 9.26 -8.47 21.99
N ILE A 327 8.05 -7.92 21.92
CA ILE A 327 7.72 -6.75 21.12
C ILE A 327 8.33 -5.54 21.86
N ASP A 328 9.59 -5.23 21.56
CA ASP A 328 10.30 -4.08 22.14
C ASP A 328 9.66 -2.74 21.72
N GLU A 329 9.68 -1.76 22.60
CA GLU A 329 8.88 -0.53 22.61
C GLU A 329 9.23 0.53 21.53
N ASP A 330 10.10 0.24 20.56
CA ASP A 330 10.65 1.22 19.61
C ASP A 330 10.08 1.15 18.17
N TRP A 331 9.04 0.36 17.93
CA TRP A 331 8.39 0.23 16.62
C TRP A 331 7.33 1.32 16.36
N ASN A 332 7.78 2.56 16.17
CA ASN A 332 6.88 3.72 15.99
C ASN A 332 5.99 3.68 14.72
N ASN A 333 4.72 4.05 14.92
CA ASN A 333 3.61 4.36 14.00
C ASN A 333 3.16 3.31 12.95
N GLU A 334 4.05 2.79 12.10
CA GLU A 334 3.65 2.15 10.82
C GLU A 334 3.53 0.62 10.88
N GLU A 335 4.19 -0.06 11.83
CA GLU A 335 4.06 -1.52 11.96
C GLU A 335 2.82 -1.97 12.71
N SER A 336 2.26 -1.12 13.58
CA SER A 336 0.93 -1.35 14.15
C SER A 336 -0.09 -1.60 13.03
N VAL A 337 -0.06 -0.74 12.00
CA VAL A 337 -0.88 -0.84 10.79
C VAL A 337 -0.57 -2.11 9.97
N SER A 338 0.69 -2.55 9.96
CA SER A 338 1.08 -3.79 9.27
C SER A 338 0.57 -5.05 9.98
N ILE A 339 0.57 -5.09 11.32
CA ILE A 339 0.00 -6.20 12.12
C ILE A 339 -1.53 -6.29 11.94
N ILE A 340 -2.19 -5.15 11.71
CA ILE A 340 -3.63 -5.05 11.48
C ILE A 340 -4.05 -5.56 10.11
N ALA A 341 -3.13 -5.59 9.15
CA ALA A 341 -3.35 -6.11 7.80
C ALA A 341 -3.20 -7.64 7.68
N THR A 342 -2.82 -8.34 8.74
CA THR A 342 -2.22 -9.69 8.64
C THR A 342 -3.19 -10.89 8.67
N LYS A 343 -4.47 -10.73 8.34
CA LYS A 343 -5.34 -11.92 8.18
C LYS A 343 -6.27 -11.76 6.99
N PHE A 344 -5.68 -11.76 5.80
CA PHE A 344 -6.44 -11.82 4.55
C PHE A 344 -6.06 -13.11 3.81
N SER A 345 -6.61 -14.24 4.26
CA SER A 345 -6.65 -15.44 3.43
C SER A 345 -7.96 -15.40 2.64
N PHE A 346 -7.85 -15.12 1.34
CA PHE A 346 -8.92 -15.38 0.39
C PHE A 346 -8.76 -16.82 -0.07
N CYS A 347 -9.45 -17.73 0.62
CA CYS A 347 -9.83 -19.04 0.10
C CYS A 347 -11.33 -19.24 0.40
#